data_AF-A0AAN8X8K8-F1
#
_entry.id   AF-A0AAN8X8K8-F1
#
_cell.length_a   1.000
_cell.length_b   1.000
_cell.length_c   1.000
_cell.angle_alpha   90.00
_cell.angle_beta   90.00
_cell.angle_gamma   90.00
#
_symmetry.space_group_name_H-M   'P 1'
#
loop_
_entity.id
_entity.type
_entity.pdbx_description
1 polymer ?
#
loop_
_entity_poly.entity_id
_entity_poly.type
_entity_poly.pdbx_seq_one_letter_code
_entity_poly.pdbx_strand_id
1 'polypeptide(L)'
;MNENFGYSLHTGVTYYLITLRNIFNEEYMPFCRHPLTRLVSAYRQRFANGKLPQLKIWNKRPLQTKKSFNNYWLPLIISHNIIPATERQALGIPHKDPMRKMYSATLLKKVHARLGKTFHITFPMFLRHVIYTHQIKQVDSHWRPIEWLCSPCLLHYDYIVKLETMTEDVKYVFEQLNIPSDPEKRKNVERSTKSPWADLEKYKYVPLDLKKEIVRLYWNDFYLFDYKLPPGFLDQ
;
A
#
# COMPACT_ATOMS: atom_id res chain seq x y z
N MET A 1 49.99 -33.60 -12.34
CA MET A 1 48.74 -34.03 -11.69
C MET A 1 47.86 -32.80 -11.59
N ASN A 2 46.79 -32.80 -12.37
CA ASN A 2 45.72 -31.83 -12.32
C ASN A 2 44.93 -31.98 -11.02
N GLU A 3 44.39 -30.90 -10.47
CA GLU A 3 42.93 -30.76 -10.42
C GLU A 3 42.50 -29.30 -10.23
N ASN A 4 41.52 -28.93 -11.05
CA ASN A 4 40.85 -27.64 -11.15
C ASN A 4 39.94 -27.39 -9.95
N PHE A 5 39.80 -26.14 -9.53
CA PHE A 5 38.46 -25.55 -9.33
C PHE A 5 38.51 -24.09 -9.76
N GLY A 6 38.08 -23.85 -11.00
CA GLY A 6 37.83 -22.53 -11.52
C GLY A 6 36.57 -21.95 -10.89
N TYR A 7 36.65 -20.72 -10.41
CA TYR A 7 35.50 -19.81 -10.35
C TYR A 7 35.92 -18.48 -10.94
N SER A 8 35.55 -18.33 -12.21
CA SER A 8 35.58 -17.09 -12.97
C SER A 8 34.43 -16.18 -12.51
N LEU A 9 34.78 -14.94 -12.16
CA LEU A 9 34.02 -13.69 -12.33
C LEU A 9 32.49 -13.73 -12.09
N HIS A 10 32.02 -13.48 -10.85
CA HIS A 10 30.63 -13.00 -10.61
C HIS A 10 30.44 -12.19 -9.30
N THR A 11 31.50 -11.56 -8.78
CA THR A 11 31.42 -10.82 -7.50
C THR A 11 30.85 -9.40 -7.66
N GLY A 12 31.14 -8.69 -8.75
CA GLY A 12 30.70 -7.31 -8.95
C GLY A 12 29.18 -7.12 -9.06
N VAL A 13 28.50 -7.92 -9.90
CA VAL A 13 27.06 -7.78 -10.15
C VAL A 13 26.22 -8.15 -8.92
N THR A 14 26.65 -9.16 -8.17
CA THR A 14 25.96 -9.63 -6.97
C THR A 14 26.08 -8.63 -5.83
N TYR A 15 27.28 -8.08 -5.62
CA TYR A 15 27.50 -7.02 -4.61
C TYR A 15 26.70 -5.77 -4.94
N TYR A 16 26.69 -5.37 -6.22
CA TYR A 16 25.92 -4.22 -6.68
C TYR A 16 24.41 -4.40 -6.54
N LEU A 17 23.87 -5.59 -6.87
CA LEU A 17 22.45 -5.90 -6.66
C LEU A 17 22.07 -5.95 -5.19
N ILE A 18 22.94 -6.46 -4.31
CA ILE A 18 22.72 -6.46 -2.85
C ILE A 18 22.77 -5.02 -2.32
N THR A 19 23.76 -4.23 -2.71
CA THR A 19 23.88 -2.81 -2.33
C THR A 19 22.70 -1.99 -2.82
N LEU A 20 22.27 -2.15 -4.09
CA LEU A 20 21.07 -1.50 -4.61
C LEU A 20 19.80 -1.94 -3.87
N ARG A 21 19.66 -3.23 -3.56
CA ARG A 21 18.51 -3.75 -2.82
C ARG A 21 18.49 -3.26 -1.36
N ASN A 22 19.66 -3.00 -0.78
CA ASN A 22 19.79 -2.39 0.54
C ASN A 22 19.52 -0.88 0.49
N ILE A 23 20.02 -0.16 -0.53
CA ILE A 23 19.73 1.26 -0.76
C ILE A 23 18.22 1.47 -0.95
N PHE A 24 17.56 0.63 -1.75
CA PHE A 24 16.12 0.72 -2.00
C PHE A 24 15.24 -0.02 -0.99
N ASN A 25 15.82 -0.48 0.12
CA ASN A 25 15.02 -0.94 1.25
C ASN A 25 14.38 0.29 1.89
N GLU A 26 13.09 0.22 2.25
CA GLU A 26 12.32 1.33 2.83
C GLU A 26 13.01 1.89 4.10
N GLU A 27 13.84 1.09 4.78
CA GLU A 27 14.67 1.52 5.93
C GLU A 27 15.76 2.56 5.58
N TYR A 28 16.36 2.49 4.38
CA TYR A 28 17.55 3.27 4.02
C TYR A 28 17.27 4.39 3.00
N MET A 29 16.20 4.26 2.20
CA MET A 29 15.74 5.31 1.29
C MET A 29 14.21 5.38 1.33
N PRO A 30 13.62 6.33 2.07
CA PRO A 30 12.18 6.42 2.20
C PRO A 30 11.59 6.89 0.87
N PHE A 31 10.95 5.96 0.16
CA PHE A 31 10.10 6.30 -0.98
C PHE A 31 8.81 6.93 -0.47
N CYS A 32 8.70 8.24 -0.68
CA CYS A 32 7.52 9.00 -0.27
C CYS A 32 6.54 9.11 -1.43
N ARG A 33 5.25 9.03 -1.16
CA ARG A 33 4.19 9.34 -2.13
C ARG A 33 3.21 10.26 -1.47
N HIS A 34 2.64 11.18 -2.25
CA HIS A 34 1.57 12.04 -1.80
C HIS A 34 0.50 11.22 -1.04
N PRO A 35 0.17 11.58 0.23
CA PRO A 35 -0.68 10.76 1.09
C PRO A 35 -2.03 10.40 0.45
N LEU A 36 -2.67 11.36 -0.22
CA LEU A 36 -3.96 11.14 -0.89
C LEU A 36 -3.87 10.13 -2.06
N THR A 37 -2.80 10.18 -2.83
CA THR A 37 -2.55 9.29 -3.98
C THR A 37 -2.18 7.89 -3.50
N ARG A 38 -1.43 7.80 -2.39
CA ARG A 38 -1.14 6.53 -1.72
C ARG A 38 -2.42 5.82 -1.31
N LEU A 39 -3.38 6.53 -0.71
CA LEU A 39 -4.69 5.97 -0.34
C LEU A 39 -5.48 5.43 -1.55
N VAL A 40 -5.50 6.17 -2.66
CA VAL A 40 -6.14 5.71 -3.90
C VAL A 40 -5.45 4.44 -4.42
N SER A 41 -4.13 4.41 -4.40
CA SER A 41 -3.35 3.24 -4.82
C SER A 41 -3.61 2.04 -3.94
N ALA A 42 -3.64 2.22 -2.62
CA ALA A 42 -3.96 1.17 -1.65
C ALA A 42 -5.37 0.61 -1.90
N TYR A 43 -6.36 1.48 -2.07
CA TYR A 43 -7.72 1.08 -2.42
C TYR A 43 -7.79 0.29 -3.74
N ARG A 44 -7.10 0.77 -4.78
CA ARG A 44 -7.06 0.09 -6.09
C ARG A 44 -6.42 -1.29 -6.00
N GLN A 45 -5.29 -1.42 -5.32
CA GLN A 45 -4.50 -2.66 -5.31
C GLN A 45 -4.99 -3.68 -4.27
N ARG A 46 -5.43 -3.22 -3.08
CA ARG A 46 -5.81 -4.11 -1.97
C ARG A 46 -7.31 -4.45 -1.98
N PHE A 47 -8.14 -3.54 -2.49
CA PHE A 47 -9.58 -3.74 -2.59
C PHE A 47 -10.09 -3.91 -4.03
N ALA A 48 -9.22 -3.95 -5.04
CA ALA A 48 -9.61 -4.09 -6.45
C ALA A 48 -10.68 -3.06 -6.89
N ASN A 49 -10.51 -1.81 -6.45
CA ASN A 49 -11.51 -0.73 -6.60
C ASN A 49 -12.88 -1.05 -5.95
N GLY A 50 -12.88 -1.84 -4.87
CA GLY A 50 -14.07 -2.22 -4.13
C GLY A 50 -14.78 -3.46 -4.65
N LYS A 51 -14.29 -4.09 -5.73
CA LYS A 51 -14.89 -5.30 -6.30
C LYS A 51 -14.53 -6.53 -5.49
N LEU A 52 -15.54 -7.28 -5.06
CA LEU A 52 -15.36 -8.55 -4.36
C LEU A 52 -14.44 -9.50 -5.17
N PRO A 53 -13.47 -10.17 -4.52
CA PRO A 53 -12.56 -11.10 -5.20
C PRO A 53 -13.34 -12.21 -5.93
N GLN A 54 -13.10 -12.40 -7.23
CA GLN A 54 -13.82 -13.44 -7.96
C GLN A 54 -13.40 -14.84 -7.50
N LEU A 55 -14.38 -15.69 -7.16
CA LEU A 55 -14.13 -17.09 -6.74
C LEU A 55 -13.32 -17.90 -7.78
N LYS A 56 -13.47 -17.59 -9.08
CA LYS A 56 -12.69 -18.22 -10.16
C LYS A 56 -11.19 -17.91 -10.04
N ILE A 57 -10.83 -16.67 -9.70
CA ILE A 57 -9.42 -16.25 -9.50
C ILE A 57 -8.88 -16.88 -8.21
N TRP A 58 -9.72 -16.98 -7.18
CA TRP A 58 -9.39 -17.61 -5.90
C TRP A 58 -9.00 -19.09 -6.07
N ASN A 59 -9.75 -19.85 -6.86
CA ASN A 59 -9.42 -21.25 -7.15
C ASN A 59 -8.07 -21.40 -7.88
N LYS A 60 -7.66 -20.41 -8.67
CA LYS A 60 -6.37 -20.41 -9.40
C LYS A 60 -5.18 -20.01 -8.54
N ARG A 61 -5.37 -19.14 -7.53
CA ARG A 61 -4.29 -18.63 -6.66
C ARG A 61 -4.74 -18.54 -5.19
N PRO A 62 -4.94 -19.68 -4.52
CA PRO A 62 -5.61 -19.72 -3.22
C PRO A 62 -4.83 -19.02 -2.10
N LEU A 63 -3.49 -19.09 -2.08
CA LEU A 63 -2.69 -18.47 -1.01
C LEU A 63 -2.73 -16.95 -1.04
N GLN A 64 -2.47 -16.33 -2.19
CA GLN A 64 -2.44 -14.87 -2.35
C GLN A 64 -3.81 -14.23 -2.09
N THR A 65 -4.87 -14.87 -2.61
CA THR A 65 -6.23 -14.38 -2.46
C THR A 65 -6.76 -14.56 -1.03
N LYS A 66 -6.40 -15.65 -0.33
CA LYS A 66 -6.65 -15.80 1.11
C LYS A 66 -5.94 -14.71 1.93
N LYS A 67 -4.66 -14.45 1.66
CA LYS A 67 -3.89 -13.40 2.36
C LYS A 67 -4.53 -12.03 2.17
N SER A 68 -4.90 -11.69 0.93
CA SER A 68 -5.58 -10.43 0.63
C SER A 68 -6.92 -10.29 1.37
N PHE A 69 -7.77 -11.33 1.34
CA PHE A 69 -9.05 -11.28 2.03
C PHE A 69 -8.89 -11.12 3.55
N ASN A 70 -8.01 -11.92 4.15
CA ASN A 70 -7.78 -11.91 5.59
C ASN A 70 -7.15 -10.59 6.07
N ASN A 71 -6.22 -10.03 5.30
CA ASN A 71 -5.49 -8.83 5.72
C ASN A 71 -6.26 -7.53 5.45
N TYR A 72 -7.19 -7.52 4.49
CA TYR A 72 -7.81 -6.27 4.03
C TYR A 72 -9.34 -6.31 4.07
N TRP A 73 -9.98 -7.33 3.49
CA TRP A 73 -11.43 -7.36 3.35
C TRP A 73 -12.16 -7.65 4.66
N LEU A 74 -11.71 -8.67 5.39
CA LEU A 74 -12.37 -9.07 6.64
C LEU A 74 -12.31 -7.98 7.73
N PRO A 75 -11.16 -7.32 7.98
CA PRO A 75 -11.08 -6.16 8.88
C PRO A 75 -12.08 -5.06 8.52
N LEU A 76 -12.21 -4.74 7.22
CA LEU A 76 -13.12 -3.71 6.76
C LEU A 76 -14.59 -4.10 7.01
N ILE A 77 -14.97 -5.33 6.67
CA ILE A 77 -16.31 -5.88 6.95
C ILE A 77 -16.68 -5.78 8.43
N ILE A 78 -15.73 -6.10 9.31
CA ILE A 78 -15.91 -6.05 10.77
C ILE A 78 -16.05 -4.60 11.24
N SER A 79 -15.13 -3.71 10.82
CA SER A 79 -15.11 -2.30 11.25
C SER A 79 -16.35 -1.52 10.84
N HIS A 80 -16.95 -1.86 9.70
CA HIS A 80 -18.16 -1.23 9.19
C HIS A 80 -19.46 -1.92 9.61
N ASN A 81 -19.36 -3.01 10.39
CA ASN A 81 -20.50 -3.84 10.74
C ASN A 81 -21.36 -4.27 9.54
N ILE A 82 -20.72 -4.53 8.40
CA ILE A 82 -21.40 -4.93 7.15
C ILE A 82 -22.14 -6.25 7.34
N ILE A 83 -21.52 -7.16 8.09
CA ILE A 83 -22.17 -8.34 8.63
C ILE A 83 -22.40 -8.06 10.12
N PRO A 84 -23.66 -7.94 10.58
CA PRO A 84 -23.99 -7.69 11.97
C PRO A 84 -23.34 -8.71 12.91
N ALA A 85 -22.94 -8.27 14.11
CA ALA A 85 -22.30 -9.13 15.11
C ALA A 85 -23.12 -10.41 15.43
N THR A 86 -24.46 -10.30 15.40
CA THR A 86 -25.40 -11.41 15.59
C THR A 86 -25.25 -12.52 14.54
N GLU A 87 -24.89 -12.18 13.30
CA GLU A 87 -24.70 -13.12 12.20
C GLU A 87 -23.27 -13.67 12.12
N ARG A 88 -22.29 -12.96 12.69
CA ARG A 88 -20.86 -13.31 12.58
C ARG A 88 -20.55 -14.68 13.16
N GLN A 89 -21.15 -15.04 14.30
CA GLN A 89 -20.91 -16.32 14.97
C GLN A 89 -21.35 -17.50 14.10
N ALA A 90 -22.51 -17.43 13.46
CA ALA A 90 -23.01 -18.46 12.55
C ALA A 90 -22.10 -18.65 11.32
N LEU A 91 -21.44 -17.57 10.87
CA LEU A 91 -20.52 -17.61 9.74
C LEU A 91 -19.10 -18.03 10.14
N GLY A 92 -18.75 -18.00 11.43
CA GLY A 92 -17.39 -18.21 11.92
C GLY A 92 -16.48 -16.98 11.79
N ILE A 93 -17.09 -15.78 11.69
CA ILE A 93 -16.39 -14.49 11.72
C ILE A 93 -16.13 -14.14 13.19
N PRO A 94 -14.90 -13.74 13.55
CA PRO A 94 -14.57 -13.37 14.92
C PRO A 94 -15.30 -12.09 15.36
N HIS A 95 -15.58 -11.97 16.67
CA HIS A 95 -16.26 -10.80 17.22
C HIS A 95 -15.37 -9.54 17.20
N LYS A 96 -14.08 -9.70 17.48
CA LYS A 96 -13.03 -8.68 17.35
C LYS A 96 -12.08 -9.11 16.26
N ASP A 97 -11.56 -8.17 15.47
CA ASP A 97 -10.58 -8.47 14.43
C ASP A 97 -9.27 -9.01 15.05
N PRO A 98 -8.95 -10.30 14.88
CA PRO A 98 -7.66 -10.85 15.25
C PRO A 98 -6.78 -10.65 14.03
N MET A 99 -6.10 -9.50 13.99
CA MET A 99 -5.04 -9.29 13.01
C MET A 99 -4.17 -10.54 12.92
N ARG A 100 -3.87 -10.96 11.69
CA ARG A 100 -2.94 -12.07 11.36
C ARG A 100 -3.47 -13.50 11.56
N LYS A 101 -4.74 -13.72 11.93
CA LYS A 101 -5.33 -15.08 11.86
C LYS A 101 -5.66 -15.45 10.42
N MET A 102 -5.11 -16.56 9.93
CA MET A 102 -5.43 -17.06 8.60
C MET A 102 -6.76 -17.83 8.64
N TYR A 103 -7.82 -17.25 8.10
CA TYR A 103 -9.13 -17.90 8.07
C TYR A 103 -9.25 -18.95 6.98
N SER A 104 -10.13 -19.92 7.23
CA SER A 104 -10.36 -21.04 6.34
C SER A 104 -10.96 -20.58 5.01
N ALA A 105 -10.68 -21.36 3.97
CA ALA A 105 -11.32 -21.25 2.67
C ALA A 105 -12.86 -21.21 2.76
N THR A 106 -13.42 -21.93 3.72
CA THR A 106 -14.87 -22.04 3.95
C THR A 106 -15.48 -20.73 4.44
N LEU A 107 -14.79 -20.00 5.34
CA LEU A 107 -15.26 -18.70 5.82
C LEU A 107 -15.45 -17.71 4.67
N LEU A 108 -14.45 -17.62 3.79
CA LEU A 108 -14.48 -16.74 2.63
C LEU A 108 -15.69 -17.02 1.73
N LYS A 109 -15.97 -18.30 1.44
CA LYS A 109 -17.14 -18.70 0.63
C LYS A 109 -18.46 -18.28 1.28
N LYS A 110 -18.59 -18.47 2.60
CA LYS A 110 -19.77 -18.04 3.37
C LYS A 110 -19.97 -16.52 3.32
N VAL A 111 -18.89 -15.76 3.50
CA VAL A 111 -18.92 -14.29 3.40
C VAL A 111 -19.31 -13.84 1.98
N HIS A 112 -18.72 -14.44 0.94
CA HIS A 112 -19.08 -14.16 -0.44
C HIS A 112 -20.57 -14.42 -0.74
N ALA A 113 -21.10 -15.54 -0.24
CA ALA A 113 -22.52 -15.85 -0.41
C ALA A 113 -23.42 -14.83 0.30
N ARG A 114 -23.03 -14.39 1.51
CA ARG A 114 -23.80 -13.44 2.32
C ARG A 114 -23.81 -12.01 1.77
N LEU A 115 -22.69 -11.55 1.22
CA LEU A 115 -22.57 -10.19 0.66
C LEU A 115 -23.22 -10.10 -0.73
N GLY A 116 -23.25 -11.20 -1.48
CA GLY A 116 -23.77 -11.21 -2.85
C GLY A 116 -22.79 -10.58 -3.85
N LYS A 117 -23.06 -10.79 -5.15
CA LYS A 117 -22.15 -10.37 -6.24
C LYS A 117 -22.13 -8.87 -6.50
N THR A 118 -23.17 -8.16 -6.08
CA THR A 118 -23.36 -6.71 -6.29
C THR A 118 -22.74 -5.86 -5.20
N PHE A 119 -22.37 -6.47 -4.06
CA PHE A 119 -21.72 -5.77 -2.98
C PHE A 119 -20.35 -5.24 -3.43
N HIS A 120 -20.11 -3.98 -3.13
CA HIS A 120 -18.86 -3.30 -3.39
C HIS A 120 -18.50 -2.44 -2.19
N ILE A 121 -17.22 -2.42 -1.85
CA ILE A 121 -16.69 -1.47 -0.86
C ILE A 121 -16.55 -0.13 -1.58
N THR A 122 -17.07 0.95 -1.02
CA THR A 122 -16.87 2.28 -1.60
C THR A 122 -15.55 2.90 -1.12
N PHE A 123 -15.05 3.90 -1.83
CA PHE A 123 -13.85 4.62 -1.39
C PHE A 123 -14.04 5.33 -0.03
N PRO A 124 -15.17 6.00 0.26
CA PRO A 124 -15.45 6.52 1.60
C PRO A 124 -15.46 5.44 2.70
N MET A 125 -15.97 4.23 2.42
CA MET A 125 -15.87 3.12 3.38
C MET A 125 -14.40 2.77 3.66
N PHE A 126 -13.59 2.65 2.62
CA PHE A 126 -12.16 2.43 2.80
C PHE A 126 -11.49 3.54 3.63
N LEU A 127 -11.79 4.82 3.39
CA LEU A 127 -11.20 5.91 4.19
C LEU A 127 -11.61 5.86 5.66
N ARG A 128 -12.89 5.56 5.96
CA ARG A 128 -13.35 5.34 7.34
C ARG A 128 -12.66 4.14 7.99
N HIS A 129 -12.40 3.07 7.22
CA HIS A 129 -11.63 1.94 7.69
C HIS A 129 -10.18 2.33 8.02
N VAL A 130 -9.53 3.16 7.19
CA VAL A 130 -8.18 3.70 7.46
C VAL A 130 -8.16 4.44 8.81
N ILE A 131 -9.10 5.36 9.02
CA ILE A 131 -9.25 6.10 10.27
C ILE A 131 -9.46 5.14 11.46
N TYR A 132 -10.37 4.17 11.32
CA TYR A 132 -10.63 3.17 12.35
C TYR A 132 -9.35 2.40 12.72
N THR A 133 -8.59 1.92 11.73
CA THR A 133 -7.34 1.18 11.97
C THR A 133 -6.29 2.02 12.70
N HIS A 134 -6.27 3.33 12.45
CA HIS A 134 -5.41 4.28 13.16
C HIS A 134 -5.82 4.45 14.63
N GLN A 135 -7.12 4.63 14.89
CA GLN A 135 -7.67 4.75 16.25
C GLN A 135 -7.35 3.53 17.12
N ILE A 136 -7.42 2.33 16.56
CA ILE A 136 -7.11 1.08 17.29
C ILE A 136 -5.62 0.68 17.22
N LYS A 137 -4.75 1.51 16.63
CA LYS A 137 -3.31 1.28 16.44
C LYS A 137 -2.98 -0.02 15.67
N GLN A 138 -3.85 -0.41 14.74
CA GLN A 138 -3.70 -1.60 13.89
C GLN A 138 -3.56 -1.20 12.42
N VAL A 139 -2.58 -0.35 12.13
CA VAL A 139 -2.42 0.28 10.81
C VAL A 139 -1.57 -0.59 9.89
N ASP A 140 -2.12 -0.92 8.72
CA ASP A 140 -1.41 -1.61 7.65
C ASP A 140 -0.39 -0.69 6.98
N SER A 141 0.75 -1.24 6.55
CA SER A 141 1.83 -0.45 5.96
C SER A 141 1.41 0.29 4.68
N HIS A 142 0.38 -0.15 3.95
CA HIS A 142 -0.04 0.52 2.72
C HIS A 142 -0.69 1.89 2.94
N TRP A 143 -1.28 2.12 4.10
CA TRP A 143 -1.92 3.40 4.48
C TRP A 143 -1.43 3.90 5.84
N ARG A 144 -0.33 3.36 6.35
CA ARG A 144 0.34 3.96 7.50
C ARG A 144 0.94 5.31 7.10
N PRO A 145 0.80 6.36 7.93
CA PRO A 145 1.51 7.60 7.71
C PRO A 145 3.01 7.35 7.52
N ILE A 146 3.64 8.09 6.60
CA ILE A 146 5.07 7.98 6.33
C ILE A 146 5.85 8.41 7.57
N GLU A 147 5.35 9.34 8.38
CA GLU A 147 6.04 9.73 9.61
C GLU A 147 6.17 8.59 10.65
N TRP A 148 5.38 7.51 10.51
CA TRP A 148 5.50 6.29 11.31
C TRP A 148 6.33 5.20 10.62
N LEU A 149 6.72 5.41 9.38
CA LEU A 149 7.57 4.52 8.60
C LEU A 149 8.99 5.04 8.67
N CYS A 150 9.89 4.22 9.20
CA CYS A 150 11.34 4.46 9.17
C CYS A 150 11.82 5.71 9.92
N SER A 151 11.18 6.07 11.04
CA SER A 151 11.68 7.08 11.99
C SER A 151 12.39 8.29 11.33
N PRO A 152 11.73 9.02 10.40
CA PRO A 152 12.36 10.11 9.65
C PRO A 152 12.89 11.23 10.53
N CYS A 153 12.37 11.34 11.75
CA CYS A 153 12.82 12.31 12.75
C CYS A 153 14.05 11.84 13.56
N LEU A 154 14.42 10.56 13.51
CA LEU A 154 15.51 9.97 14.30
C LEU A 154 16.72 9.58 13.45
N LEU A 155 16.54 9.45 12.14
CA LEU A 155 17.57 9.04 11.19
C LEU A 155 17.92 10.21 10.28
N HIS A 156 19.22 10.44 10.08
CA HIS A 156 19.72 11.42 9.13
C HIS A 156 19.73 10.78 7.74
N TYR A 157 18.82 11.19 6.88
CA TYR A 157 18.75 10.75 5.49
C TYR A 157 19.50 11.72 4.59
N ASP A 158 20.45 11.22 3.81
CA ASP A 158 21.12 12.01 2.78
C ASP A 158 20.17 12.32 1.60
N TYR A 159 19.20 11.43 1.33
CA TYR A 159 18.25 11.55 0.24
C TYR A 159 16.84 11.05 0.62
N ILE A 160 15.81 11.77 0.18
CA ILE A 160 14.41 11.34 0.22
C ILE A 160 13.91 11.31 -1.22
N VAL A 161 13.35 10.17 -1.65
CA VAL A 161 12.89 9.98 -3.04
C VAL A 161 11.37 10.07 -3.09
N LYS A 162 10.84 10.97 -3.94
CA LYS A 162 9.40 11.08 -4.17
C LYS A 162 8.99 10.17 -5.32
N LEU A 163 7.95 9.36 -5.13
CA LEU A 163 7.45 8.45 -6.18
C LEU A 163 6.96 9.21 -7.42
N GLU A 164 6.61 10.48 -7.26
CA GLU A 164 6.24 11.40 -8.34
C GLU A 164 7.43 11.75 -9.25
N THR A 165 8.65 11.82 -8.71
CA THR A 165 9.91 12.18 -9.40
C THR A 165 10.92 11.05 -9.37
N MET A 166 10.47 9.81 -9.09
CA MET A 166 11.33 8.66 -8.81
C MET A 166 12.37 8.40 -9.89
N THR A 167 12.04 8.61 -11.17
CA THR A 167 12.97 8.32 -12.27
C THR A 167 14.13 9.29 -12.26
N GLU A 168 13.84 10.56 -12.03
CA GLU A 168 14.79 11.67 -11.93
C GLU A 168 15.59 11.57 -10.63
N ASP A 169 14.93 11.36 -9.50
CA ASP A 169 15.53 11.24 -8.17
C ASP A 169 16.50 10.04 -8.10
N VAL A 170 16.08 8.87 -8.58
CA VAL A 170 16.94 7.68 -8.60
C VAL A 170 18.13 7.88 -9.53
N LYS A 171 17.94 8.55 -10.68
CA LYS A 171 19.04 8.88 -11.58
C LYS A 171 20.04 9.80 -10.88
N TYR A 172 19.57 10.86 -10.22
CA TYR A 172 20.41 11.80 -9.49
C TYR A 172 21.19 11.10 -8.36
N VAL A 173 20.52 10.27 -7.55
CA VAL A 173 21.20 9.52 -6.48
C VAL A 173 22.26 8.58 -7.04
N PHE A 174 21.99 7.93 -8.17
CA PHE A 174 22.97 7.04 -8.81
C PHE A 174 24.19 7.80 -9.30
N GLU A 175 24.00 8.98 -9.90
CA GLU A 175 25.08 9.88 -10.28
C GLU A 175 25.89 10.34 -9.06
N GLN A 176 25.24 10.74 -7.96
CA GLN A 176 25.94 11.16 -6.73
C GLN A 176 26.75 10.03 -6.08
N LEU A 177 26.25 8.79 -6.16
CA LEU A 177 26.92 7.62 -5.60
C LEU A 177 27.97 7.00 -6.54
N ASN A 178 28.22 7.60 -7.72
CA ASN A 178 29.07 7.04 -8.78
C ASN A 178 28.66 5.59 -9.15
N ILE A 179 27.36 5.31 -9.07
CA ILE A 179 26.73 4.04 -9.40
C ILE A 179 26.35 4.12 -10.90
N PRO A 180 27.06 3.43 -11.83
CA PRO A 180 26.64 3.35 -13.22
C PRO A 180 25.17 2.91 -13.35
N SER A 181 24.31 3.83 -13.81
CA SER A 181 22.91 3.52 -14.01
C SER A 181 22.75 2.64 -15.25
N ASP A 182 22.50 1.34 -15.08
CA ASP A 182 22.20 0.43 -16.19
C ASP A 182 20.84 0.82 -16.83
N PRO A 183 20.80 1.31 -18.07
CA PRO A 183 19.57 1.72 -18.72
C PRO A 183 18.69 0.54 -19.13
N GLU A 184 19.23 -0.68 -19.26
CA GLU A 184 18.54 -1.84 -19.86
C GLU A 184 17.51 -2.51 -18.94
N LYS A 185 17.60 -2.32 -17.61
CA LYS A 185 16.66 -2.93 -16.64
C LYS A 185 15.41 -2.09 -16.34
N ARG A 186 15.21 -0.96 -17.02
CA ARG A 186 14.08 -0.03 -16.79
C ARG A 186 12.73 -0.50 -17.35
N LYS A 187 12.53 -1.80 -17.61
CA LYS A 187 11.32 -2.29 -18.30
C LYS A 187 10.00 -2.22 -17.49
N ASN A 188 10.01 -1.81 -16.22
CA ASN A 188 8.79 -1.73 -15.40
C ASN A 188 8.48 -0.35 -14.79
N VAL A 189 9.20 0.71 -15.17
CA VAL A 189 8.82 2.09 -14.78
C VAL A 189 8.14 2.74 -15.99
N GLU A 190 7.07 2.11 -16.47
CA GLU A 190 6.25 2.74 -17.50
C GLU A 190 5.63 4.01 -16.91
N ARG A 191 6.01 5.12 -17.54
CA ARG A 191 5.47 6.47 -17.41
C ARG A 191 4.00 6.46 -17.01
N SER A 192 3.69 6.89 -15.78
CA SER A 192 2.38 7.48 -15.54
C SER A 192 2.44 8.92 -16.02
N THR A 193 2.12 9.17 -17.29
CA THR A 193 1.84 10.51 -17.84
C THR A 193 0.55 11.13 -17.29
N LYS A 194 0.01 10.56 -16.20
CA LYS A 194 -1.19 11.08 -15.58
C LYS A 194 -0.81 12.26 -14.70
N SER A 195 -1.64 13.30 -14.73
CA SER A 195 -1.58 14.39 -13.75
C SER A 195 -1.33 13.82 -12.34
N PRO A 196 -0.49 14.45 -11.50
CA PRO A 196 -0.30 14.05 -10.10
C PRO A 196 -1.63 13.86 -9.36
N TRP A 197 -2.69 14.48 -9.87
CA TRP A 197 -4.04 14.53 -9.35
C TRP A 197 -5.05 13.65 -10.09
N ALA A 198 -4.69 13.00 -11.20
CA ALA A 198 -5.62 12.20 -12.00
C ALA A 198 -6.25 11.05 -11.18
N ASP A 199 -5.52 10.54 -10.19
CA ASP A 199 -6.01 9.49 -9.29
C ASP A 199 -6.96 10.05 -8.20
N LEU A 200 -7.06 11.38 -8.02
CA LEU A 200 -7.87 12.00 -6.97
C LEU A 200 -9.36 12.16 -7.30
N GLU A 201 -9.81 11.80 -8.50
CA GLU A 201 -11.25 11.82 -8.85
C GLU A 201 -12.12 11.06 -7.83
N LYS A 202 -11.56 10.03 -7.18
CA LYS A 202 -12.26 9.26 -6.14
C LYS A 202 -12.67 10.12 -4.93
N TYR A 203 -11.97 11.21 -4.65
CA TYR A 203 -12.29 12.12 -3.55
C TYR A 203 -13.48 13.04 -3.88
N LYS A 204 -13.93 13.13 -5.13
CA LYS A 204 -15.11 13.92 -5.51
C LYS A 204 -16.37 13.49 -4.75
N TYR A 205 -16.49 12.19 -4.46
CA TYR A 205 -17.64 11.60 -3.78
C TYR A 205 -17.41 11.37 -2.28
N VAL A 206 -16.32 11.92 -1.72
CA VAL A 206 -16.00 11.79 -0.31
C VAL A 206 -16.57 12.98 0.45
N PRO A 207 -17.38 12.75 1.50
CA PRO A 207 -17.90 13.81 2.36
C PRO A 207 -16.78 14.71 2.92
N LEU A 208 -17.06 16.01 3.05
CA LEU A 208 -16.05 17.01 3.44
C LEU A 208 -15.49 16.76 4.85
N ASP A 209 -16.33 16.34 5.79
CA ASP A 209 -15.93 15.92 7.14
C ASP A 209 -14.87 14.81 7.08
N LEU A 210 -15.12 13.80 6.24
CA LEU A 210 -14.21 12.68 6.06
C LEU A 210 -12.91 13.10 5.37
N LYS A 211 -12.95 14.01 4.38
CA LYS A 211 -11.72 14.58 3.80
C LYS A 211 -10.89 15.31 4.85
N LYS A 212 -11.52 16.15 5.69
CA LYS A 212 -10.85 16.89 6.76
C LYS A 212 -10.21 15.95 7.78
N GLU A 213 -10.89 14.87 8.14
CA GLU A 213 -10.35 13.87 9.06
C GLU A 213 -9.13 13.15 8.47
N ILE A 214 -9.18 12.77 7.18
CA ILE A 214 -8.03 12.19 6.48
C ILE A 214 -6.86 13.17 6.41
N VAL A 215 -7.09 14.44 6.09
CA VAL A 215 -6.02 15.45 6.05
C VAL A 215 -5.38 15.63 7.43
N ARG A 216 -6.17 15.64 8.51
CA ARG A 216 -5.65 15.70 9.88
C ARG A 216 -4.80 14.48 10.22
N LEU A 217 -5.24 13.28 9.82
CA LEU A 217 -4.52 12.03 10.08
C LEU A 217 -3.13 12.05 9.44
N TYR A 218 -2.99 12.56 8.22
CA TYR A 218 -1.72 12.63 7.49
C TYR A 218 -1.04 14.00 7.56
N TRP A 219 -1.40 14.88 8.51
CA TRP A 219 -0.89 16.26 8.55
C TRP A 219 0.63 16.32 8.63
N ASN A 220 1.24 15.44 9.43
CA ASN A 220 2.68 15.35 9.56
C ASN A 220 3.35 14.94 8.24
N ASP A 221 2.78 13.97 7.51
CA ASP A 221 3.27 13.64 6.16
C ASP A 221 3.23 14.85 5.20
N PHE A 222 2.15 15.64 5.24
CA PHE A 222 2.08 16.86 4.42
C PHE A 222 3.18 17.86 4.79
N TYR A 223 3.38 18.06 6.09
CA TYR A 223 4.35 19.03 6.61
C TYR A 223 5.80 18.60 6.40
N LEU A 224 6.15 17.37 6.80
CA LEU A 224 7.53 16.86 6.78
C LEU A 224 8.07 16.65 5.36
N PHE A 225 7.21 16.28 4.41
CA PHE A 225 7.62 15.95 3.03
C PHE A 225 7.23 17.01 1.99
N ASP A 226 6.78 18.19 2.44
CA ASP A 226 6.35 19.31 1.59
C ASP A 226 5.34 18.86 0.51
N TYR A 227 4.30 18.14 0.95
CA TYR A 227 3.17 17.82 0.08
C TYR A 227 2.08 18.88 0.24
N LYS A 228 1.55 19.34 -0.89
CA LYS A 228 0.47 20.35 -0.93
C LYS A 228 -0.87 19.69 -1.18
N LEU A 229 -1.92 20.20 -0.56
CA LEU A 229 -3.27 19.79 -0.92
C LEU A 229 -3.61 20.28 -2.34
N PRO A 230 -4.39 19.50 -3.10
CA PRO A 230 -4.94 19.98 -4.35
C PRO A 230 -5.77 21.25 -4.14
N PRO A 231 -5.75 22.21 -5.09
CA PRO A 231 -6.62 23.37 -5.03
C PRO A 231 -8.08 22.96 -4.86
N GLY A 232 -8.77 23.60 -3.91
CA GLY A 232 -10.16 23.35 -3.56
C GLY A 232 -10.47 21.95 -3.01
N PHE A 233 -9.47 21.19 -2.56
CA PHE A 233 -9.70 19.83 -2.04
C PHE A 233 -10.64 19.79 -0.83
N LEU A 234 -10.59 20.84 0.01
CA LEU A 234 -11.40 21.01 1.22
C LEU A 234 -12.53 22.03 1.04
N ASP A 235 -12.81 22.45 -0.19
CA ASP A 235 -13.94 23.32 -0.49
C ASP A 235 -15.25 22.52 -0.47
N GLN A 236 -16.37 23.20 -0.25
CA GLN A 236 -17.72 22.61 -0.20
C GLN A 236 -18.25 22.30 -1.59
#